data_AF-A0A933WDD2-F1
#
_entry.id   AF-A0A933WDD2-F1
#
_cell.length_a   1.000
_cell.length_b   1.000
_cell.length_c   1.000
_cell.angle_alpha   90.00
_cell.angle_beta   90.00
_cell.angle_gamma   90.00
#
_symmetry.space_group_name_H-M   'P 1'
#
loop_
_entity.id
_entity.type
_entity.pdbx_description
1 polymer ?
#
loop_
_entity_poly.entity_id
_entity_poly.type
_entity_poly.pdbx_seq_one_letter_code
_entity_poly.pdbx_strand_id
1 'polypeptide(L)'
;MAATLPLEIYELLEKKVGRDEAKEVIKIIDASLETIEKKAEGIALQKKLEIKDELTKELATKADLLVLKAEMSAMKTELERRIDNLNQKLNFMIILMIIALTLMNPVMAEVIKGLLK
;
A
#
# COMPACT_ATOMS: atom_id res chain seq x y z
N MET A 1 -6.53 -8.20 -36.66
CA MET A 1 -6.48 -7.83 -38.10
C MET A 1 -6.71 -9.15 -38.80
N ALA A 2 -7.74 -9.29 -39.66
CA ALA A 2 -8.14 -10.61 -40.17
C ALA A 2 -6.91 -11.42 -40.63
N ALA A 3 -6.64 -12.53 -39.93
CA ALA A 3 -5.45 -13.34 -40.14
C ALA A 3 -5.59 -14.14 -41.44
N THR A 4 -5.26 -13.51 -42.57
CA THR A 4 -5.27 -14.17 -43.88
C THR A 4 -4.23 -15.27 -43.93
N LEU A 5 -4.66 -16.50 -44.20
CA LEU A 5 -3.77 -17.65 -44.35
C LEU A 5 -2.71 -17.40 -45.44
N PRO A 6 -1.43 -17.77 -45.22
CA PRO A 6 -0.39 -17.67 -46.25
C PRO A 6 -0.76 -18.46 -47.51
N LEU A 7 -0.45 -17.89 -48.68
CA LEU A 7 -0.74 -18.48 -49.98
C LEU A 7 -0.14 -19.90 -50.13
N GLU A 8 1.03 -20.12 -49.53
CA GLU A 8 1.73 -21.40 -49.45
C GLU A 8 0.85 -22.53 -48.85
N ILE A 9 -0.03 -22.22 -47.89
CA ILE A 9 -0.96 -23.20 -47.30
C ILE A 9 -2.04 -23.58 -48.32
N TYR A 10 -2.58 -22.59 -49.04
CA TYR A 10 -3.57 -22.82 -50.09
C TYR A 10 -2.98 -23.66 -51.25
N GLU A 11 -1.77 -23.35 -51.72
CA GLU A 11 -1.08 -24.12 -52.77
C GLU A 11 -0.79 -25.57 -52.34
N LEU A 12 -0.37 -25.78 -51.08
CA LEU A 12 -0.11 -27.11 -50.54
C LEU A 12 -1.40 -27.95 -50.43
N LEU A 13 -2.51 -27.31 -50.06
CA LEU A 13 -3.84 -27.95 -50.00
C LEU A 13 -4.35 -28.28 -51.41
N GLU A 14 -4.35 -27.33 -52.34
CA GLU A 14 -4.81 -27.55 -53.72
C GLU A 14 -4.06 -28.72 -54.38
N LYS A 15 -2.74 -28.82 -54.15
CA LYS A 15 -1.89 -29.92 -54.63
C LYS A 15 -2.20 -31.29 -53.99
N LYS A 16 -2.77 -31.34 -52.79
CA LYS A 16 -3.04 -32.59 -52.05
C LYS A 16 -4.47 -33.08 -52.09
N VAL A 17 -5.45 -32.17 -52.00
CA VAL A 17 -6.87 -32.51 -51.87
C VAL A 17 -7.71 -32.04 -53.06
N GLY A 18 -7.16 -31.23 -53.97
CA GLY A 18 -7.92 -30.62 -55.05
C GLY A 18 -8.40 -29.21 -54.69
N ARG A 19 -8.79 -28.47 -55.73
CA ARG A 19 -9.06 -27.02 -55.63
C ARG A 19 -10.30 -26.67 -54.80
N ASP A 20 -11.32 -27.53 -54.81
CA ASP A 20 -12.59 -27.22 -54.17
C ASP A 20 -12.60 -27.66 -52.70
N GLU A 21 -12.06 -28.84 -52.38
CA GLU A 21 -11.76 -29.25 -51.00
C GLU A 21 -10.81 -28.27 -50.31
N ALA A 22 -9.76 -27.78 -51.00
CA ALA A 22 -8.84 -26.79 -50.44
C ALA A 22 -9.55 -25.50 -50.02
N LYS A 23 -10.52 -25.01 -50.80
CA LYS A 23 -11.32 -23.81 -50.44
C LYS A 23 -12.22 -24.05 -49.22
N GLU A 24 -12.81 -25.23 -49.08
CA GLU A 24 -13.61 -25.54 -47.89
C GLU A 24 -12.74 -25.61 -46.63
N VAL A 25 -11.59 -26.28 -46.71
CA VAL A 25 -10.62 -26.35 -45.60
C VAL A 25 -10.16 -24.96 -45.19
N ILE A 26 -9.80 -24.10 -46.15
CA ILE A 26 -9.39 -22.70 -45.90
C ILE A 26 -10.51 -21.93 -45.18
N LYS A 27 -11.76 -21.99 -45.66
CA LYS A 27 -12.91 -21.34 -45.00
C LYS A 27 -13.10 -21.78 -43.54
N ILE A 28 -12.94 -23.08 -43.26
CA ILE A 28 -13.08 -23.63 -41.91
C ILE A 28 -11.95 -23.13 -41.01
N ILE A 29 -10.72 -23.03 -41.53
CA ILE A 29 -9.59 -22.48 -40.80
C ILE A 29 -9.78 -20.98 -40.54
N ASP A 30 -10.18 -20.18 -41.52
CA ASP A 30 -10.43 -18.73 -41.36
C ASP A 30 -11.50 -18.46 -40.28
N ALA A 31 -12.62 -19.20 -40.30
CA ALA A 31 -13.67 -19.09 -39.27
C ALA A 31 -13.18 -19.52 -37.87
N SER A 32 -12.25 -20.49 -37.82
CA SER A 32 -11.60 -20.93 -36.58
C SER A 32 -10.64 -19.86 -36.05
N LEU A 33 -9.85 -19.23 -36.91
CA LEU A 33 -8.95 -18.14 -36.57
C LEU A 33 -9.72 -16.91 -36.07
N GLU A 34 -10.81 -16.51 -36.73
CA GLU A 34 -11.68 -15.42 -36.27
C GLU A 34 -12.27 -15.70 -34.88
N THR A 35 -12.65 -16.96 -34.62
CA THR A 35 -13.12 -17.39 -33.30
C THR A 35 -12.02 -17.35 -32.24
N ILE A 36 -10.77 -17.66 -32.61
CA ILE A 36 -9.60 -17.58 -31.73
C ILE A 36 -9.24 -16.12 -31.44
N GLU A 37 -9.22 -15.23 -32.44
CA GLU A 37 -8.99 -13.79 -32.25
C GLU A 37 -10.03 -13.19 -31.28
N LYS A 38 -11.33 -13.43 -31.51
CA LYS A 38 -12.41 -12.95 -30.62
C LYS A 38 -12.27 -13.46 -29.18
N LYS A 39 -11.86 -14.72 -28.99
CA LYS A 39 -11.57 -15.26 -27.66
C LYS A 39 -10.33 -14.64 -27.03
N ALA A 40 -9.27 -14.41 -27.80
CA ALA A 40 -8.04 -13.78 -27.32
C ALA A 40 -8.29 -12.33 -26.88
N GLU A 41 -9.04 -11.55 -27.65
CA GLU A 41 -9.49 -10.20 -27.27
C GLU A 41 -10.34 -10.21 -26.00
N GLY A 42 -11.30 -11.15 -25.91
CA GLY A 42 -12.12 -11.34 -24.70
C GLY A 42 -11.29 -11.67 -23.45
N ILE A 43 -10.34 -12.60 -23.56
CA ILE A 43 -9.42 -12.97 -22.46
C ILE A 43 -8.51 -11.79 -22.08
N ALA A 44 -8.00 -11.04 -23.04
CA ALA A 44 -7.16 -9.87 -22.78
C ALA A 44 -7.94 -8.76 -22.05
N LEU A 45 -9.20 -8.52 -22.46
CA LEU A 45 -10.09 -7.58 -21.77
C LEU A 45 -10.45 -8.07 -20.36
N GLN A 46 -10.79 -9.35 -20.20
CA GLN A 46 -11.09 -9.97 -18.90
C GLN A 46 -9.90 -9.83 -17.95
N LYS A 47 -8.69 -10.23 -18.36
CA LYS A 47 -7.48 -10.10 -17.54
C LYS A 47 -7.17 -8.65 -17.16
N LYS A 48 -7.40 -7.70 -18.07
CA LYS A 48 -7.26 -6.27 -17.77
C LYS A 48 -8.25 -5.78 -16.72
N LEU A 49 -9.47 -6.34 -16.69
CA LEU A 49 -10.47 -6.04 -15.67
C LEU A 49 -10.14 -6.71 -14.33
N GLU A 50 -9.74 -7.99 -14.33
CA GLU A 50 -9.27 -8.73 -13.15
C GLU A 50 -8.10 -8.01 -12.47
N ILE A 51 -7.04 -7.70 -13.21
CA ILE A 51 -5.86 -6.96 -12.70
C ILE A 51 -6.27 -5.58 -12.14
N LYS A 52 -7.21 -4.89 -12.78
CA LYS A 52 -7.70 -3.59 -12.29
C LYS A 52 -8.48 -3.73 -10.98
N ASP A 53 -9.29 -4.77 -10.84
CA ASP A 53 -10.07 -5.04 -9.62
C ASP A 53 -9.16 -5.49 -8.47
N GLU A 54 -8.18 -6.36 -8.73
CA GLU A 54 -7.12 -6.74 -7.78
C GLU A 54 -6.32 -5.52 -7.30
N LEU A 55 -5.85 -4.68 -8.23
CA LEU A 55 -5.19 -3.40 -7.91
C LEU A 55 -6.07 -2.41 -7.16
N THR A 56 -7.41 -2.54 -7.23
CA THR A 56 -8.39 -1.69 -6.52
C THR A 56 -8.79 -2.29 -5.16
N LYS A 57 -8.43 -3.55 -4.89
CA LYS A 57 -8.48 -4.21 -3.58
C LYS A 57 -7.17 -4.04 -2.81
N GLU A 58 -6.02 -4.03 -3.49
CA GLU A 58 -4.95 -3.07 -3.14
C GLU A 58 -5.44 -1.63 -3.34
N LEU A 59 -4.69 -0.61 -2.94
CA LEU A 59 -5.14 0.80 -2.92
C LEU A 59 -6.33 1.09 -1.98
N ALA A 60 -7.27 0.17 -1.74
CA ALA A 60 -8.18 0.20 -0.60
C ALA A 60 -7.39 0.12 0.73
N THR A 61 -6.26 -0.59 0.72
CA THR A 61 -5.22 -0.56 1.77
C THR A 61 -4.66 0.84 2.06
N LYS A 62 -4.90 1.85 1.21
CA LYS A 62 -4.61 3.27 1.56
C LYS A 62 -5.53 3.80 2.64
N ALA A 63 -6.76 3.28 2.78
CA ALA A 63 -7.62 3.62 3.91
C ALA A 63 -7.00 3.10 5.21
N ASP A 64 -6.50 1.85 5.21
CA ASP A 64 -5.79 1.27 6.35
C ASP A 64 -4.51 2.07 6.68
N LEU A 65 -3.76 2.54 5.67
CA LEU A 65 -2.61 3.43 5.88
C LEU A 65 -3.00 4.79 6.48
N LEU A 66 -4.19 5.33 6.17
CA LEU A 66 -4.71 6.56 6.79
C LEU A 66 -5.09 6.32 8.25
N VAL A 67 -5.74 5.20 8.56
CA VAL A 67 -6.06 4.78 9.94
C VAL A 67 -4.77 4.59 10.73
N LEU A 68 -3.82 3.80 10.22
CA LEU A 68 -2.53 3.55 10.84
C LEU A 68 -1.73 4.85 11.08
N LYS A 69 -1.79 5.80 10.14
CA LYS A 69 -1.16 7.13 10.31
C LYS A 69 -1.85 7.96 11.40
N ALA A 70 -3.17 7.89 11.52
CA ALA A 70 -3.92 8.55 12.58
C ALA A 70 -3.58 7.94 13.96
N GLU A 71 -3.55 6.62 14.06
CA GLU A 71 -3.15 5.88 15.27
C GLU A 71 -1.72 6.21 15.70
N MET A 72 -0.75 6.18 14.77
CA MET A 72 0.62 6.60 15.05
C MET A 72 0.71 8.05 15.52
N SER A 73 -0.08 8.96 14.93
CA SER A 73 -0.11 10.36 15.36
C SER A 73 -0.70 10.51 16.77
N ALA A 74 -1.78 9.79 17.08
CA ALA A 74 -2.39 9.80 18.41
C ALA A 74 -1.42 9.24 19.47
N MET A 75 -0.74 8.12 19.17
CA MET A 75 0.27 7.51 20.02
C MET A 75 1.45 8.45 20.27
N LYS A 76 1.93 9.16 19.24
CA LYS A 76 2.98 10.18 19.37
C LYS A 76 2.57 11.30 20.33
N THR A 77 1.37 11.87 20.17
CA THR A 77 0.86 12.92 21.05
C THR A 77 0.62 12.44 22.48
N GLU A 78 0.20 11.18 22.68
CA GLU A 78 0.09 10.62 24.03
C GLU A 78 1.47 10.44 24.67
N LEU A 79 2.46 9.97 23.92
CA LEU A 79 3.83 9.80 24.40
C LEU A 79 4.49 11.14 24.75
N GLU A 80 4.32 12.16 23.92
CA GLU A 80 4.75 13.54 24.19
C GLU A 80 4.14 14.06 25.50
N ARG A 81 2.82 13.92 25.69
CA ARG A 81 2.17 14.28 26.97
C ARG A 81 2.69 13.48 28.17
N ARG A 82 2.99 12.19 28.01
CA ARG A 82 3.56 11.36 29.08
C ARG A 82 4.97 11.85 29.46
N ILE A 83 5.79 12.22 28.47
CA ILE A 83 7.13 12.81 28.66
C ILE A 83 7.03 14.17 29.37
N ASP A 84 6.15 15.06 28.93
CA ASP A 84 5.95 16.38 29.56
C ASP A 84 5.50 16.27 31.02
N ASN A 85 4.57 15.36 31.31
CA ASN A 85 4.13 15.07 32.68
C ASN A 85 5.27 14.51 33.56
N LEU A 86 6.17 13.70 33.00
CA LEU A 86 7.36 13.21 33.70
C LEU A 86 8.37 14.35 33.95
N ASN A 87 8.64 15.19 32.95
CA ASN A 87 9.51 16.36 33.07
C ASN A 87 9.01 17.33 34.14
N GLN A 88 7.70 17.61 34.20
CA GLN A 88 7.10 18.43 35.26
C GLN A 88 7.29 17.82 36.65
N LYS A 89 7.05 16.52 36.80
CA LYS A 89 7.26 15.80 38.08
C LYS A 89 8.72 15.82 38.52
N LEU A 90 9.66 15.59 37.60
CA LEU A 90 11.09 15.64 37.87
C LEU A 90 11.54 17.05 38.27
N ASN A 91 11.12 18.09 37.54
CA ASN A 91 11.43 19.48 37.86
C ASN A 91 10.91 19.86 39.26
N PHE A 92 9.68 19.49 39.59
CA PHE A 92 9.11 19.72 40.92
C PHE A 92 9.90 18.98 42.02
N MET A 93 10.26 17.71 41.78
CA MET A 93 11.06 16.92 42.72
C MET A 93 12.46 17.52 42.93
N ILE A 94 13.11 18.03 41.87
CA ILE A 94 14.40 18.72 41.95
C ILE A 94 14.28 20.00 42.77
N ILE A 95 13.24 20.81 42.55
CA ILE A 95 12.98 22.03 43.34
C ILE A 95 12.79 21.68 44.82
N LEU A 96 11.96 20.67 45.15
CA LEU A 96 11.78 20.22 46.53
C LEU A 96 13.08 19.72 47.16
N MET A 97 13.91 18.99 46.39
CA MET A 97 15.23 18.52 46.85
C MET A 97 16.19 19.68 47.14
N ILE A 98 16.23 20.71 46.27
CA ILE A 98 17.03 21.92 46.50
C ILE A 98 16.55 22.65 47.76
N ILE A 99 15.23 22.80 47.94
CA ILE A 99 14.66 23.42 49.14
C ILE A 99 15.03 22.62 50.40
N ALA A 100 14.88 21.30 50.38
CA ALA A 100 15.22 20.43 51.51
C ALA A 100 16.70 20.53 51.90
N LEU A 101 17.61 20.45 50.91
CA LEU A 101 19.05 20.61 51.13
C LEU A 101 19.40 22.02 51.66
N THR A 102 18.71 23.05 51.18
CA THR A 102 18.89 24.44 51.61
C THR A 102 18.42 24.65 53.06
N LEU A 103 17.27 24.07 53.45
CA LEU A 103 16.75 24.15 54.81
C LEU A 103 17.57 23.33 55.82
N MET A 104 18.22 22.25 55.38
CA MET A 104 19.14 21.46 56.20
C MET A 104 20.53 22.12 56.38
N ASN A 105 20.84 23.20 55.66
CA ASN A 105 22.09 23.93 55.83
C ASN A 105 22.08 24.71 57.17
N PRO A 106 23.06 24.51 58.08
CA PRO A 106 23.12 25.22 59.35
C PRO A 106 23.11 26.76 59.18
N VAL A 107 23.74 27.28 58.14
CA VAL A 107 23.73 28.74 57.82
C VAL A 107 22.31 29.23 57.59
N MET A 108 21.48 28.45 56.89
CA MET A 108 20.09 28.85 56.61
C MET A 108 19.20 28.71 57.85
N ALA A 109 19.48 27.73 58.71
CA ALA A 109 18.80 27.59 60.00
C ALA A 109 19.08 28.79 60.94
N GLU A 110 20.27 29.38 60.89
CA GLU A 110 20.59 30.63 61.60
C GLU A 110 19.84 31.84 61.02
N VAL A 111 19.79 31.98 59.69
CA VAL A 111 19.00 33.04 59.02
C VAL A 111 17.53 32.98 59.42
N ILE A 112 16.93 31.77 59.42
CA ILE A 112 15.53 31.58 59.83
C ILE A 112 15.32 31.95 61.30
N LYS A 113 16.23 31.57 62.20
CA LYS A 113 16.18 31.99 63.63
C LYS A 113 16.31 33.51 63.80
N GLY A 114 17.04 34.19 62.92
CA GLY A 114 17.16 35.65 62.90
C GLY A 114 15.90 36.37 62.42
N LEU A 115 15.11 35.74 61.54
CA LEU A 115 13.84 36.27 61.03
C LEU A 115 12.63 35.99 61.94
N LEU A 116 12.75 35.07 62.89
CA LEU A 116 11.71 34.69 63.85
C LEU A 116 11.89 35.34 65.24
N LYS A 117 12.80 36.31 65.35
CA LYS A 117 13.03 37.15 66.54
C LYS A 117 12.54 38.57 66.30
#